data_AF-A0A941RW60-F1
#
_entry.id   AF-A0A941RW60-F1
#
_cell.length_a   1.000
_cell.length_b   1.000
_cell.length_c   1.000
_cell.angle_alpha   90.00
_cell.angle_beta   90.00
_cell.angle_gamma   90.00
#
_symmetry.space_group_name_H-M   'P 1'
#
loop_
_entity.id
_entity.type
_entity.pdbx_description
1 polymer ?
#
loop_
_entity_poly.entity_id
_entity_poly.type
_entity_poly.pdbx_seq_one_letter_code
_entity_poly.pdbx_strand_id
1 'polypeptide(L)'
;MDTRDARLLEHYSSFEYILLGDLRDLLEEQPDKDSRHWLIAVLDALLDTLPREFDLEDADGYMSEVLERYPGWTHQVDRLHNDHDLLFNKLKELRGRVERDAWVAPMANDVCRDIREWTLKLIAHRRSEKRLVQTAMNLEVGCGD
;
A
#
# COMPACT_ATOMS: atom_id res chain seq x y z
N MET A 1 4.95 -18.84 -8.17
CA MET A 1 6.00 -17.83 -7.88
C MET A 1 7.37 -18.15 -8.50
N ASP A 2 7.66 -17.54 -9.66
CA ASP A 2 8.97 -17.58 -10.34
C ASP A 2 9.99 -16.71 -9.57
N THR A 3 11.29 -16.99 -9.70
CA THR A 3 12.35 -16.23 -8.99
C THR A 3 12.38 -14.75 -9.42
N ARG A 4 11.75 -14.42 -10.55
CA ARG A 4 11.58 -13.05 -11.06
C ARG A 4 10.50 -12.27 -10.33
N ASP A 5 9.34 -12.87 -10.07
CA ASP A 5 8.21 -12.20 -9.39
C ASP A 5 8.56 -11.87 -7.94
N ALA A 6 9.31 -12.76 -7.28
CA ALA A 6 9.85 -12.51 -5.93
C ALA A 6 10.75 -11.26 -5.87
N ARG A 7 11.62 -11.09 -6.87
CA ARG A 7 12.50 -9.91 -6.95
C ARG A 7 11.75 -8.62 -7.27
N LEU A 8 10.69 -8.72 -8.08
CA LEU A 8 9.83 -7.57 -8.39
C LEU A 8 9.07 -7.10 -7.16
N LEU A 9 8.52 -8.03 -6.38
CA LEU A 9 7.86 -7.71 -5.11
C LEU A 9 8.82 -7.07 -4.09
N GLU A 10 10.05 -7.59 -3.95
CA GLU A 10 11.06 -6.94 -3.10
C GLU A 10 11.42 -5.54 -3.60
N HIS A 11 11.49 -5.35 -4.92
CA HIS A 11 11.78 -4.05 -5.53
C HIS A 11 10.66 -3.05 -5.28
N TYR A 12 9.41 -3.45 -5.49
CA TYR A 12 8.27 -2.58 -5.26
C TYR A 12 8.05 -2.29 -3.77
N SER A 13 8.23 -3.27 -2.88
CA SER A 13 8.13 -3.04 -1.44
C SER A 13 9.24 -2.10 -0.93
N SER A 14 10.43 -2.20 -1.51
CA SER A 14 11.52 -1.25 -1.22
C SER A 14 11.20 0.15 -1.74
N PHE A 15 10.59 0.23 -2.93
CA PHE A 15 10.18 1.49 -3.55
C PHE A 15 9.05 2.16 -2.75
N GLU A 16 8.04 1.41 -2.33
CA GLU A 16 6.99 1.86 -1.39
C GLU A 16 7.63 2.46 -0.14
N TYR A 17 8.60 1.79 0.47
CA TYR A 17 9.25 2.28 1.69
C TYR A 17 10.03 3.58 1.47
N ILE A 18 10.67 3.74 0.32
CA ILE A 18 11.36 4.98 -0.08
C ILE A 18 10.34 6.09 -0.28
N LEU A 19 9.27 5.84 -1.03
CA LEU A 19 8.20 6.81 -1.29
C LEU A 19 7.50 7.24 0.00
N LEU A 20 7.25 6.31 0.93
CA LEU A 20 6.69 6.64 2.24
C LEU A 20 7.64 7.48 3.09
N GLY A 21 8.95 7.25 2.96
CA GLY A 21 9.98 8.07 3.59
C GLY A 21 9.99 9.50 3.04
N ASP A 22 9.98 9.63 1.71
CA ASP A 22 9.96 10.90 0.98
C ASP A 22 8.68 11.69 1.29
N LEU A 23 7.53 10.99 1.27
CA LEU A 23 6.24 11.55 1.68
C LEU A 23 6.31 12.05 3.12
N ARG A 24 6.88 11.30 4.07
CA ARG A 24 7.01 11.76 5.45
C ARG A 24 7.86 13.03 5.54
N ASP A 25 8.98 13.08 4.84
CA ASP A 25 9.87 14.26 4.81
C ASP A 25 9.13 15.49 4.26
N LEU A 26 8.40 15.33 3.14
CA LEU A 26 7.55 16.36 2.56
C LEU A 26 6.41 16.82 3.48
N LEU A 27 5.90 15.93 4.34
CA LEU A 27 4.86 16.25 5.32
C LEU A 27 5.41 16.97 6.57
N GLU A 28 6.72 16.86 6.85
CA GLU A 28 7.40 17.58 7.94
C GLU A 28 7.83 19.00 7.51
N GLU A 29 8.00 19.24 6.22
CA GLU A 29 8.23 20.57 5.65
C GLU A 29 6.95 21.43 5.62
N GLN A 30 7.09 22.76 5.69
CA GLN A 30 5.94 23.65 5.53
C GLN A 30 5.37 23.53 4.11
N PRO A 31 4.03 23.49 3.95
CA PRO A 31 3.43 23.26 2.66
C PRO A 31 3.59 24.49 1.75
N ASP A 32 4.57 24.43 0.86
CA ASP A 32 4.84 25.43 -0.16
C ASP A 32 4.43 24.92 -1.56
N LYS A 33 4.51 25.80 -2.57
CA LYS A 33 4.12 25.46 -3.95
C LYS A 33 4.97 24.33 -4.53
N ASP A 34 6.25 24.27 -4.17
CA ASP A 34 7.17 23.21 -4.56
C ASP A 34 6.77 21.88 -3.90
N SER A 35 6.44 21.90 -2.60
CA SER A 35 5.97 20.73 -1.86
C SER A 35 4.69 20.14 -2.47
N ARG A 36 3.80 20.97 -3.05
CA ARG A 36 2.64 20.49 -3.81
C ARG A 36 3.03 19.65 -5.03
N HIS A 37 4.01 20.13 -5.80
CA HIS A 37 4.44 19.44 -7.03
C HIS A 37 5.06 18.09 -6.70
N TRP A 38 5.94 18.06 -5.70
CA TRP A 38 6.54 16.82 -5.20
C TRP A 38 5.49 15.87 -4.62
N LEU A 39 4.54 16.39 -3.86
CA LEU A 39 3.46 15.57 -3.32
C LEU A 39 2.62 14.92 -4.43
N ILE A 40 2.26 15.66 -5.48
CA ILE A 40 1.56 15.07 -6.63
C ILE A 40 2.41 13.97 -7.27
N ALA A 41 3.71 14.21 -7.47
CA ALA A 41 4.61 13.23 -8.08
C ALA A 41 4.72 11.93 -7.24
N VAL A 42 4.86 12.05 -5.92
CA VAL A 42 4.91 10.90 -5.00
C VAL A 42 3.57 10.15 -4.98
N LEU A 43 2.44 10.88 -4.96
CA LEU A 43 1.11 10.27 -5.03
C LEU A 43 0.89 9.54 -6.36
N ASP A 44 1.36 10.10 -7.48
CA ASP A 44 1.26 9.49 -8.81
C ASP A 44 2.12 8.22 -8.90
N ALA A 45 3.34 8.26 -8.36
CA ALA A 45 4.22 7.10 -8.27
C ALA A 45 3.60 5.98 -7.42
N LEU A 46 3.00 6.31 -6.27
CA LEU A 46 2.27 5.33 -5.44
C LEU A 46 1.07 4.75 -6.19
N LEU A 47 0.31 5.56 -6.92
CA LEU A 47 -0.83 5.09 -7.73
C LEU A 47 -0.41 4.22 -8.91
N ASP A 48 0.79 4.39 -9.46
CA ASP A 48 1.31 3.49 -10.51
C ASP A 48 1.88 2.19 -9.92
N THR A 49 2.50 2.27 -8.74
CA THR A 49 3.24 1.15 -8.14
C THR A 49 2.34 0.19 -7.37
N LEU A 50 1.47 0.70 -6.49
CA LEU A 50 0.60 -0.10 -5.64
C LEU A 50 -0.23 -1.14 -6.43
N PRO A 51 -1.00 -0.78 -7.47
CA PRO A 51 -1.83 -1.77 -8.16
C PRO A 51 -1.01 -2.87 -8.83
N ARG A 52 0.25 -2.58 -9.22
CA ARG A 52 1.16 -3.59 -9.79
C ARG A 52 1.69 -4.53 -8.72
N GLU A 53 1.95 -4.04 -7.50
CA GLU A 53 2.26 -4.90 -6.35
C GLU A 53 1.10 -5.84 -6.06
N PHE A 54 -0.10 -5.31 -5.91
CA PHE A 54 -1.26 -6.12 -5.56
C PHE A 54 -1.63 -7.14 -6.64
N ASP A 55 -1.49 -6.79 -7.92
CA ASP A 55 -1.68 -7.73 -9.03
C ASP A 55 -0.69 -8.90 -8.97
N LEU A 56 0.57 -8.62 -8.62
CA LEU A 56 1.59 -9.65 -8.40
C LEU A 56 1.33 -10.50 -7.15
N GLU A 57 0.65 -9.95 -6.15
CA GLU A 57 0.25 -10.67 -4.92
C GLU A 57 -0.97 -11.58 -5.13
N ASP A 58 -1.88 -11.22 -6.03
CA ASP A 58 -3.13 -11.94 -6.33
C ASP A 58 -2.99 -12.97 -7.48
N ALA A 59 -2.48 -12.57 -8.65
CA ALA A 59 -2.62 -13.33 -9.90
C ALA A 59 -1.70 -14.57 -10.02
N ASP A 60 -0.54 -14.59 -9.36
CA ASP A 60 0.38 -15.76 -9.21
C ASP A 60 1.13 -15.72 -7.86
N GLY A 61 0.62 -14.91 -6.93
CA GLY A 61 1.29 -14.60 -5.68
C GLY A 61 0.93 -15.57 -4.55
N TYR A 62 1.53 -15.31 -3.40
CA TYR A 62 1.36 -16.13 -2.20
C TYR A 62 -0.10 -16.17 -1.70
N MET A 63 -0.97 -15.21 -2.07
CA MET A 63 -2.39 -15.21 -1.65
C MET A 63 -3.18 -16.32 -2.33
N SER A 64 -2.95 -16.53 -3.61
CA SER A 64 -3.53 -17.66 -4.35
C SER A 64 -3.06 -19.00 -3.78
N GLU A 65 -1.76 -19.13 -3.45
CA GLU A 65 -1.22 -20.33 -2.77
C GLU A 65 -1.87 -20.57 -1.39
N VAL A 66 -2.12 -19.51 -0.62
CA VAL A 66 -2.82 -19.60 0.68
C VAL A 66 -4.28 -20.04 0.50
N LEU A 67 -4.99 -19.57 -0.54
CA LEU A 67 -6.38 -19.97 -0.80
C LEU A 67 -6.51 -21.39 -1.33
N GLU A 68 -5.59 -21.83 -2.19
CA GLU A 68 -5.53 -23.23 -2.64
C GLU A 68 -5.33 -24.18 -1.46
N ARG A 69 -4.52 -23.76 -0.47
CA ARG A 69 -4.18 -24.58 0.70
C ARG A 69 -5.21 -24.48 1.84
N TYR A 70 -5.81 -23.30 2.02
CA TYR A 70 -6.77 -23.00 3.07
C TYR A 70 -7.97 -22.25 2.49
N PRO A 71 -8.92 -22.95 1.83
CA PRO A 71 -10.09 -22.32 1.21
C PRO A 71 -11.02 -21.61 2.21
N GLY A 72 -10.92 -21.93 3.51
CA GLY A 72 -11.63 -21.23 4.59
C GLY A 72 -11.16 -19.78 4.80
N TRP A 73 -10.01 -19.38 4.23
CA TRP A 73 -9.41 -18.06 4.39
C TRP A 73 -9.84 -17.08 3.30
N THR A 74 -10.73 -17.51 2.41
CA THR A 74 -11.33 -16.68 1.35
C THR A 74 -11.85 -15.34 1.91
N HIS A 75 -12.51 -15.34 3.06
CA HIS A 75 -13.00 -14.11 3.69
C HIS A 75 -11.89 -13.16 4.15
N GLN A 76 -10.72 -13.68 4.52
CA GLN A 76 -9.60 -12.87 4.97
C GLN A 76 -8.83 -12.27 3.79
N VAL A 77 -8.67 -13.03 2.70
CA VAL A 77 -8.09 -12.54 1.45
C VAL A 77 -9.01 -11.53 0.77
N ASP A 78 -10.32 -11.81 0.70
CA ASP A 78 -11.33 -10.86 0.19
C ASP A 78 -11.34 -9.55 0.98
N ARG A 79 -11.19 -9.63 2.31
CA ARG A 79 -11.06 -8.45 3.15
C ARG A 79 -9.80 -7.64 2.83
N LEU A 80 -8.67 -8.30 2.54
CA LEU A 80 -7.45 -7.61 2.13
C LEU A 80 -7.64 -6.93 0.76
N HIS A 81 -8.23 -7.61 -0.22
CA HIS A 81 -8.53 -6.98 -1.52
C HIS A 81 -9.44 -5.75 -1.38
N ASN A 82 -10.48 -5.83 -0.54
CA ASN A 82 -11.36 -4.70 -0.32
C ASN A 82 -10.64 -3.54 0.41
N ASP A 83 -9.75 -3.84 1.36
CA ASP A 83 -8.95 -2.82 2.05
C ASP A 83 -7.95 -2.15 1.09
N HIS A 84 -7.38 -2.93 0.16
CA HIS A 84 -6.57 -2.39 -0.94
C HIS A 84 -7.37 -1.42 -1.82
N ASP A 85 -8.54 -1.82 -2.33
CA ASP A 85 -9.36 -0.95 -3.19
C ASP A 85 -9.76 0.35 -2.46
N LEU A 86 -10.08 0.26 -1.17
CA LEU A 86 -10.34 1.43 -0.32
C LEU A 86 -9.12 2.33 -0.17
N LEU A 87 -7.93 1.76 0.03
CA LEU A 87 -6.67 2.51 0.13
C LEU A 87 -6.35 3.21 -1.19
N PHE A 88 -6.52 2.52 -2.32
CA PHE A 88 -6.25 3.06 -3.65
C PHE A 88 -7.21 4.18 -4.01
N ASN A 89 -8.52 3.97 -3.78
CA ASN A 89 -9.53 5.00 -4.01
C ASN A 89 -9.28 6.23 -3.14
N LYS A 90 -8.95 6.05 -1.85
CA LYS A 90 -8.62 7.17 -0.96
C LYS A 90 -7.37 7.92 -1.43
N LEU A 91 -6.35 7.24 -1.93
CA LEU A 91 -5.15 7.88 -2.49
C LEU A 91 -5.49 8.72 -3.73
N LYS A 92 -6.32 8.18 -4.62
CA LYS A 92 -6.79 8.87 -5.83
C LYS A 92 -7.63 10.11 -5.50
N GLU A 93 -8.49 10.02 -4.48
CA GLU A 93 -9.24 11.17 -3.97
C GLU A 93 -8.30 12.25 -3.41
N LEU A 94 -7.26 11.86 -2.66
CA LEU A 94 -6.27 12.80 -2.12
C LEU A 94 -5.50 13.50 -3.23
N ARG A 95 -4.99 12.76 -4.23
CA ARG A 95 -4.37 13.36 -5.43
C ARG A 95 -5.32 14.36 -6.11
N GLY A 96 -6.59 13.97 -6.30
CA GLY A 96 -7.59 14.82 -6.92
C GLY A 96 -7.93 16.08 -6.11
N ARG A 97 -7.78 16.05 -4.79
CA ARG A 97 -7.88 17.23 -3.91
C ARG A 97 -6.65 18.13 -4.02
N VAL A 98 -5.45 17.55 -3.97
CA VAL A 98 -4.18 18.29 -4.15
C VAL A 98 -4.15 19.03 -5.49
N GLU A 99 -4.71 18.43 -6.55
CA GLU A 99 -4.73 19.01 -7.90
C GLU A 99 -5.80 20.10 -8.06
N ARG A 100 -7.00 19.91 -7.51
CA ARG A 100 -8.14 20.83 -7.71
C ARG A 100 -8.18 22.00 -6.74
N ASP A 101 -7.83 21.78 -5.47
CA ASP A 101 -7.94 22.83 -4.46
C ASP A 101 -6.78 23.82 -4.55
N ALA A 102 -7.07 25.07 -4.19
CA ALA A 102 -6.03 26.07 -4.02
C ALA A 102 -5.12 25.61 -2.88
N TRP A 103 -3.82 25.52 -3.15
CA TRP A 103 -2.80 25.10 -2.17
C TRP A 103 -2.56 26.21 -1.15
N VAL A 104 -3.53 26.41 -0.27
CA VAL A 104 -3.48 27.35 0.85
C VAL A 104 -3.09 26.55 2.09
N ALA A 105 -2.24 27.13 2.95
CA ALA A 105 -1.70 26.48 4.14
C ALA A 105 -2.69 25.63 4.98
N PRO A 106 -3.94 26.06 5.29
CA PRO A 106 -4.87 25.21 6.05
C PRO A 106 -5.36 23.99 5.28
N MET A 107 -5.59 24.11 3.96
CA MET A 107 -5.98 22.98 3.11
C MET A 107 -4.82 22.02 2.89
N ALA A 108 -3.61 22.55 2.69
CA ALA A 108 -2.42 21.73 2.56
C ALA A 108 -2.16 20.93 3.85
N ASN A 109 -2.30 21.55 5.03
CA ASN A 109 -2.19 20.83 6.31
C ASN A 109 -3.27 19.75 6.48
N ASP A 110 -4.51 20.01 6.03
CA ASP A 110 -5.59 19.02 6.09
C ASP A 110 -5.29 17.80 5.20
N VAL A 111 -4.84 18.06 3.98
CA VAL A 111 -4.44 17.01 3.02
C VAL A 111 -3.21 16.26 3.52
N CYS A 112 -2.20 16.95 4.05
CA CYS A 112 -1.03 16.34 4.68
C CYS A 112 -1.43 15.42 5.84
N ARG A 113 -2.41 15.82 6.65
CA ARG A 113 -2.94 14.98 7.73
C ARG A 113 -3.64 13.74 7.18
N ASP A 114 -4.52 13.88 6.20
CA ASP A 114 -5.22 12.74 5.58
C ASP A 114 -4.23 11.75 4.93
N ILE A 115 -3.18 12.26 4.29
CA ILE A 115 -2.11 11.45 3.70
C ILE A 115 -1.37 10.67 4.79
N ARG A 116 -1.05 11.32 5.93
CA ARG A 116 -0.42 10.64 7.06
C ARG A 116 -1.30 9.52 7.63
N GLU A 117 -2.60 9.78 7.76
CA GLU A 117 -3.56 8.75 8.18
C GLU A 117 -3.65 7.61 7.16
N TRP A 118 -3.62 7.92 5.87
CA TRP A 118 -3.58 6.92 4.80
C TRP A 118 -2.31 6.05 4.88
N THR A 119 -1.13 6.65 5.08
CA THR A 119 0.13 5.92 5.26
C THR A 119 0.07 4.96 6.44
N LEU A 120 -0.53 5.38 7.56
CA LEU A 120 -0.71 4.49 8.72
C LEU A 120 -1.61 3.30 8.41
N LYS A 121 -2.67 3.51 7.62
CA LYS A 121 -3.55 2.42 7.18
C LYS A 121 -2.83 1.46 6.22
N LEU A 122 -2.04 1.96 5.28
CA LEU A 122 -1.22 1.12 4.41
C LEU A 122 -0.23 0.24 5.20
N ILE A 123 0.45 0.82 6.19
CA ILE A 123 1.36 0.05 7.07
C ILE A 123 0.59 -1.02 7.86
N ALA A 124 -0.61 -0.70 8.35
CA ALA A 124 -1.46 -1.66 9.05
C ALA A 124 -1.96 -2.78 8.12
N HIS A 125 -2.25 -2.45 6.86
CA HIS A 125 -2.63 -3.38 5.81
C HIS A 125 -1.49 -4.37 5.54
N ARG A 126 -0.29 -3.88 5.21
CA ARG A 126 0.91 -4.70 4.98
C ARG A 126 1.27 -5.60 6.17
N ARG A 127 1.01 -5.15 7.39
CA ARG A 127 1.18 -5.99 8.59
C ARG A 127 0.14 -7.11 8.69
N SER A 128 -1.12 -6.81 8.36
CA SER A 128 -2.21 -7.79 8.36
C SER A 128 -1.97 -8.87 7.31
N GLU A 129 -1.53 -8.46 6.13
CA GLU A 129 -1.10 -9.30 5.02
C GLU A 129 0.08 -10.21 5.42
N LYS A 130 1.21 -9.64 5.86
CA LYS A 130 2.35 -10.43 6.34
C LYS A 130 1.98 -11.41 7.45
N ARG A 131 1.11 -11.01 8.38
CA ARG A 131 0.62 -11.90 9.44
C ARG A 131 -0.19 -13.06 8.86
N LEU A 132 -1.05 -12.81 7.86
CA LEU A 132 -1.82 -13.85 7.19
C LEU A 132 -0.88 -14.87 6.53
N VAL A 133 0.08 -14.40 5.74
CA VAL A 133 1.08 -15.26 5.08
C VAL A 133 1.89 -16.06 6.11
N GLN A 134 2.40 -15.40 7.14
CA GLN A 134 3.16 -16.07 8.20
C GLN A 134 2.32 -17.10 8.96
N THR A 135 1.03 -16.84 9.18
CA THR A 135 0.14 -17.78 9.86
C THR A 135 -0.12 -18.99 8.97
N ALA A 136 -0.34 -18.79 7.67
CA ALA A 136 -0.48 -19.88 6.72
C ALA A 136 0.78 -20.76 6.72
N MET A 137 1.98 -20.16 6.62
CA MET A 137 3.26 -20.89 6.67
C MET A 137 3.52 -21.60 8.01
N ASN A 138 3.16 -21.00 9.15
CA ASN A 138 3.34 -21.63 10.45
C ASN A 138 2.38 -22.80 10.68
N LEU A 139 1.15 -22.74 10.13
CA LEU A 139 0.21 -23.87 10.18
C LEU A 139 0.73 -25.08 9.40
N GLU A 140 1.56 -24.88 8.37
CA GLU A 140 2.23 -25.96 7.64
C GLU A 140 3.29 -26.70 8.47
N VAL A 141 3.97 -26.00 9.39
CA VAL A 141 4.99 -26.58 10.28
C VAL A 141 4.37 -27.41 11.42
N GLY A 142 3.06 -27.24 11.70
CA GLY A 142 2.35 -27.93 12.78
C GLY A 142 1.73 -29.29 12.43
N CYS A 143 1.84 -29.76 11.19
CA CYS A 143 1.30 -31.07 10.77
C CYS A 143 2.42 -32.10 10.61
N GLY A 144 3.16 -32.33 11.70
CA GLY A 144 4.10 -33.43 11.83
C GLY A 144 3.86 -34.12 13.17
N ASP A 145 2.91 -35.05 13.20
CA ASP A 145 2.84 -36.13 14.18
C ASP A 145 3.08 -37.46 13.45
#